data_AF-A0A2T3XT63-F1
#
_entry.id   AF-A0A2T3XT63-F1
#
_cell.length_a   1.000
_cell.length_b   1.000
_cell.length_c   1.000
_cell.angle_alpha   90.00
_cell.angle_beta   90.00
_cell.angle_gamma   90.00
#
_symmetry.space_group_name_H-M   'P 1'
#
loop_
_entity.id
_entity.type
_entity.pdbx_description
1 polymer ?
#
loop_
_entity_poly.entity_id
_entity_poly.type
_entity_poly.pdbx_seq_one_letter_code
_entity_poly.pdbx_strand_id
1 'polypeptide(L)' 'MQRILLVSGLILIAAGLGWRWLARVPFGHLPGDIHIVRQGFSFHFPIVTCIVISIALSILVWLFRR' A
#
# COMPACT_ATOMS: atom_id res chain seq x y z
N MET A 1 25.08 8.78 -4.73
CA MET A 1 24.92 7.39 -5.23
C MET A 1 24.84 6.36 -4.09
N GLN A 2 25.83 6.23 -3.21
CA GLN A 2 25.82 5.24 -2.11
C GLN A 2 24.61 5.33 -1.16
N ARG A 3 24.19 6.55 -0.79
CA ARG A 3 23.00 6.74 0.06
C ARG A 3 21.71 6.23 -0.59
N ILE A 4 21.58 6.38 -1.91
CA ILE A 4 20.40 5.91 -2.65
C ILE A 4 20.36 4.39 -2.65
N LEU A 5 21.50 3.73 -2.86
CA LEU A 5 21.65 2.27 -2.78
C LEU A 5 21.36 1.70 -1.39
N LEU A 6 21.80 2.39 -0.34
CA LEU A 6 21.51 2.00 1.05
C LEU A 6 20.02 2.15 1.38
N VAL A 7 19.41 3.28 0.99
CA VAL A 7 17.98 3.53 1.24
C VAL A 7 17.10 2.57 0.44
N SER A 8 17.41 2.30 -0.83
CA SER A 8 16.65 1.35 -1.64
C SER A 8 16.77 -0.08 -1.14
N GLY A 9 17.97 -0.50 -0.71
CA GLY A 9 18.20 -1.80 -0.07
C GLY A 9 17.41 -1.95 1.22
N LEU A 10 17.38 -0.93 2.07
CA LEU A 10 16.60 -0.93 3.30
C LEU A 10 15.09 -1.02 3.04
N ILE A 11 14.59 -0.30 2.03
CA ILE A 11 13.18 -0.36 1.60
C ILE A 11 12.82 -1.76 1.10
N LEU A 12 13.68 -2.39 0.30
CA LEU A 12 13.45 -3.75 -0.20
C LEU A 12 13.39 -4.80 0.93
N ILE A 13 14.27 -4.68 1.92
CA ILE A 13 14.28 -5.56 3.10
C ILE A 13 13.01 -5.35 3.92
N ALA A 14 12.62 -4.09 4.18
CA ALA A 14 11.38 -3.77 4.89
C ALA A 14 10.14 -4.27 4.13
N ALA A 15 10.11 -4.13 2.80
CA ALA A 15 9.04 -4.66 1.95
C ALA A 15 8.98 -6.20 1.99
N GLY A 16 10.14 -6.88 1.95
CA GLY A 16 10.20 -8.35 2.05
C GLY A 16 9.73 -8.89 3.41
N LEU A 17 10.12 -8.25 4.52
CA LEU A 17 9.66 -8.59 5.86
C LEU A 17 8.15 -8.30 6.05
N GLY A 18 7.69 -7.18 5.50
CA GLY A 18 6.29 -6.77 5.53
C GLY A 18 5.39 -7.57 4.59
N TRP A 19 5.94 -8.24 3.58
CA TRP A 19 5.18 -8.91 2.51
C TRP A 19 4.19 -9.94 3.04
N ARG A 20 4.51 -10.64 4.12
CA ARG A 20 3.64 -11.65 4.73
C ARG A 20 2.39 -11.06 5.39
N TRP A 21 2.48 -9.81 5.85
CA TRP A 21 1.36 -9.03 6.38
C TRP A 21 0.64 -8.32 5.23
N LEU A 22 1.39 -7.74 4.29
CA LEU A 22 0.88 -7.07 3.10
C LEU A 22 0.04 -8.02 2.22
N ALA A 23 0.49 -9.26 2.04
CA ALA A 23 -0.22 -10.30 1.28
C ALA A 23 -1.49 -10.81 1.97
N ARG A 24 -1.64 -10.58 3.30
CA ARG A 24 -2.85 -10.92 4.05
C ARG A 24 -3.84 -9.75 4.11
N VAL A 25 -3.40 -8.54 3.80
CA VAL A 25 -4.33 -7.43 3.64
C VAL A 25 -5.09 -7.68 2.33
N PRO A 26 -6.42 -7.72 2.35
CA PRO A 26 -7.23 -7.81 1.15
C PRO A 26 -7.16 -6.46 0.40
N PHE A 27 -6.01 -6.17 -0.21
CA PHE A 27 -5.82 -5.01 -1.07
C PHE A 27 -6.85 -5.07 -2.19
N GLY A 28 -7.79 -4.12 -2.19
CA GLY A 28 -8.89 -4.13 -3.14
C GLY A 28 -9.95 -5.19 -2.88
N HIS A 29 -10.18 -5.63 -1.63
CA HIS A 29 -11.40 -6.32 -1.18
C HIS A 29 -11.80 -5.84 0.23
N LEU A 30 -11.37 -4.64 0.63
CA LEU A 30 -11.79 -4.06 1.90
C LEU A 30 -13.27 -3.64 1.81
N PRO A 31 -14.05 -3.76 2.91
CA PRO A 31 -15.42 -3.28 2.93
C PRO A 31 -15.43 -1.78 2.61
N GLY A 32 -15.93 -1.41 1.42
CA GLY A 32 -15.93 -0.05 0.89
C GLY A 32 -15.11 0.15 -0.40
N ASP A 33 -14.29 -0.82 -0.81
CA ASP A 33 -13.77 -0.85 -2.18
C ASP A 33 -14.92 -1.13 -3.17
N ILE A 34 -14.94 -0.41 -4.29
CA ILE A 34 -16.03 -0.54 -5.27
C ILE A 34 -15.71 -1.74 -6.17
N HIS A 35 -16.48 -2.81 -6.00
CA HIS A 35 -16.47 -3.98 -6.87
C HIS A 35 -17.75 -4.02 -7.70
N ILE A 36 -17.64 -3.70 -8.98
CA ILE A 36 -18.77 -3.82 -9.91
C ILE A 36 -18.48 -5.03 -10.78
N VAL A 37 -19.13 -6.15 -10.45
CA VAL A 37 -19.09 -7.38 -11.26
C VAL A 37 -20.39 -7.47 -12.04
N ARG A 38 -20.29 -7.42 -13.37
CA ARG A 38 -21.39 -7.68 -14.32
C ARG A 38 -20.98 -8.81 -15.26
N GLN A 39 -21.95 -9.44 -15.93
CA GLN A 39 -21.68 -10.50 -16.91
C GLN A 39 -20.77 -9.94 -18.03
N GLY A 40 -19.50 -10.34 -18.03
CA GLY A 40 -18.47 -9.89 -18.98
C GLY A 40 -17.66 -8.65 -18.58
N PHE A 41 -17.91 -8.03 -17.42
CA PHE A 41 -17.18 -6.82 -16.97
C PHE A 41 -16.93 -6.84 -15.46
N SER A 42 -15.66 -6.74 -15.06
CA SER A 42 -15.26 -6.60 -13.66
C SER A 42 -14.50 -5.28 -13.49
N PHE A 43 -15.03 -4.37 -12.68
CA PHE A 43 -14.37 -3.12 -12.33
C PHE A 43 -14.08 -3.09 -10.83
N HIS A 44 -12.80 -2.93 -10.51
CA HIS A 44 -12.29 -2.87 -9.15
C HIS A 44 -11.72 -1.47 -8.92
N PHE A 45 -12.30 -0.72 -7.99
CA PHE A 45 -11.78 0.60 -7.62
C PHE A 45 -11.51 0.66 -6.11
N PRO A 46 -10.24 0.50 -5.71
CA PRO A 46 -9.85 0.33 -4.32
C PRO A 46 -9.70 1.68 -3.60
N ILE A 47 -10.80 2.43 -3.44
CA ILE A 47 -10.81 3.78 -2.83
C ILE A 47 -10.28 3.75 -1.40
N VAL A 48 -10.80 2.83 -0.59
CA VAL A 48 -10.47 2.75 0.84
C VAL A 48 -9.00 2.42 1.01
N THR A 49 -8.51 1.51 0.18
CA THR A 49 -7.11 1.13 0.13
C THR A 49 -6.20 2.34 -0.16
N CYS A 50 -6.55 3.17 -1.15
CA CYS A 50 -5.81 4.39 -1.48
C CYS A 50 -5.81 5.40 -0.33
N ILE A 51 -6.94 5.58 0.36
CA ILE A 51 -7.06 6.49 1.52
C ILE A 51 -6.15 6.02 2.66
N VAL A 52 -6.17 4.73 2.98
CA VAL A 52 -5.33 4.15 4.05
C VAL A 52 -3.84 4.36 3.74
N ILE A 53 -3.42 4.09 2.50
CA ILE A 53 -2.03 4.32 2.07
C ILE A 53 -1.67 5.81 2.21
N SER A 54 -2.57 6.71 1.80
CA SER A 54 -2.35 8.16 1.90
C SER A 54 -2.15 8.59 3.35
N ILE A 55 -3.01 8.16 4.28
CA ILE A 55 -2.89 8.48 5.71
C ILE A 55 -1.60 7.91 6.29
N ALA A 56 -1.25 6.66 5.96
CA ALA A 56 -0.03 6.03 6.45
C ALA A 56 1.23 6.79 5.98
N LEU A 57 1.29 7.16 4.71
CA LEU A 57 2.37 7.99 4.17
C LEU A 57 2.42 9.37 4.81
N SER A 58 1.27 10.01 5.02
CA SER A 58 1.19 11.30 5.71
C SER A 58 1.73 11.23 7.13
N ILE A 59 1.38 10.19 7.90
CA ILE A 59 1.90 9.96 9.25
C ILE A 59 3.41 9.71 9.23
N LEU A 60 3.89 8.88 8.29
CA LEU A 60 5.31 8.57 8.13
C LEU A 60 6.11 9.86 7.86
N VAL A 61 5.65 10.67 6.90
CA VAL A 61 6.29 11.95 6.57
C VAL A 61 6.21 12.92 7.75
N TRP A 62 5.09 12.98 8.47
CA TRP A 62 4.95 13.82 9.66
C TRP A 62 5.96 13.43 10.76
N LEU A 63 6.16 12.13 10.98
CA LEU A 63 7.10 11.61 11.97
C LEU A 63 8.56 11.89 11.60
N PHE A 64 8.94 11.78 10.33
CA PHE A 64 10.30 12.10 9.85
C PHE A 64 10.58 13.60 9.72
N ARG A 65 9.54 14.44 9.69
CA ARG A 65 9.65 15.90 9.56
C ARG A 65 9.69 16.60 10.93
N ARG A 66 9.54 15.86 12.04
CA ARG A 66 9.83 16.27 13.42
C ARG A 66 11.23 15.81 13.80
#